data_AF-A0A2H3C9Q0-F1
#
_entry.id   AF-A0A2H3C9Q0-F1
#
_cell.length_a   1.000
_cell.length_b   1.000
_cell.length_c   1.000
_cell.angle_alpha   90.00
_cell.angle_beta   90.00
_cell.angle_gamma   90.00
#
_symmetry.space_group_name_H-M   'P 1'
#
loop_
_entity.id
_entity.type
_entity.pdbx_description
1 polymer ?
#
loop_
_entity_poly.entity_id
_entity_poly.type
_entity_poly.pdbx_seq_one_letter_code
_entity_poly.pdbx_strand_id
1 'polypeptide(L)'
;MTRRSGFQREVLSLYRRALRMVQTKPPSTRAKFLLFVRYNFHQNAANISPRQVGVIEHLMRQGRKQIEMYEDPSVKDCWVSKEMKEWNKQRT
;
A
#
# COMPACT_ATOMS: atom_id res chain seq x y z
N MET A 1 16.87 -4.00 18.50
CA MET A 1 16.19 -3.67 17.23
C MET A 1 17.02 -4.19 16.07
N THR A 2 16.46 -5.03 15.19
CA THR A 2 17.16 -5.50 13.99
C THR A 2 17.38 -4.34 13.02
N ARG A 3 18.62 -4.16 12.57
CA ARG A 3 18.99 -3.11 11.61
C ARG A 3 18.33 -3.41 10.27
N ARG A 4 17.36 -2.57 9.88
CA ARG A 4 16.71 -2.66 8.56
C ARG A 4 17.68 -2.24 7.47
N SER A 5 17.70 -2.97 6.35
CA SER A 5 18.43 -2.58 5.15
C SER A 5 17.90 -1.23 4.61
N GLY A 6 18.72 -0.52 3.82
CA GLY A 6 18.28 0.73 3.17
C GLY A 6 16.97 0.54 2.41
N PHE A 7 16.89 -0.57 1.68
CA PHE A 7 15.72 -0.95 0.91
C PHE A 7 14.47 -1.22 1.75
N GLN A 8 14.61 -1.96 2.87
CA GLN A 8 13.51 -2.15 3.82
C GLN A 8 13.01 -0.81 4.39
N ARG A 9 13.91 0.17 4.62
CA ARG A 9 13.50 1.50 5.07
C ARG A 9 12.71 2.24 4.00
N GLU A 10 13.08 2.11 2.73
CA GLU A 10 12.33 2.74 1.64
C GLU A 10 10.94 2.15 1.47
N VAL A 11 10.78 0.81 1.52
CA VAL A 11 9.47 0.15 1.48
C VAL A 11 8.58 0.68 2.60
N LEU A 12 9.11 0.78 3.83
CA LEU A 12 8.37 1.33 4.96
C LEU A 12 8.06 2.83 4.81
N SER A 13 8.96 3.60 4.19
CA SER A 13 8.72 5.00 3.88
C SER A 13 7.55 5.15 2.91
N LEU A 14 7.51 4.32 1.85
CA LEU A 14 6.43 4.29 0.88
C LEU A 14 5.10 3.90 1.52
N TYR A 15 5.10 2.89 2.40
CA TYR A 15 3.90 2.49 3.14
C TYR A 15 3.37 3.63 4.02
N ARG A 16 4.25 4.33 4.75
CA ARG A 16 3.83 5.49 5.56
C ARG A 16 3.29 6.64 4.71
N ARG A 17 3.89 6.91 3.55
CA ARG A 17 3.36 7.90 2.59
C ARG A 17 1.97 7.51 2.12
N ALA A 18 1.75 6.24 1.76
CA ALA A 18 0.44 5.73 1.38
C ALA A 18 -0.61 5.95 2.47
N LEU A 19 -0.28 5.66 3.74
CA LEU A 19 -1.19 5.88 4.87
C LEU A 19 -1.51 7.36 5.09
N ARG A 20 -0.57 8.27 4.87
CA ARG A 20 -0.84 9.72 4.91
C ARG A 20 -1.76 10.14 3.76
N MET A 21 -1.53 9.64 2.55
CA MET A 21 -2.42 9.85 1.42
C MET A 21 -3.85 9.39 1.74
N VAL A 22 -4.03 8.23 2.38
CA VAL A 22 -5.36 7.76 2.81
C VAL A 22 -6.06 8.80 3.71
N GLN A 23 -5.34 9.49 4.59
CA GLN A 23 -5.92 10.50 5.47
C GLN A 23 -6.43 11.74 4.72
N THR A 24 -5.90 12.03 3.52
CA THR A 24 -6.38 13.16 2.69
C THR A 24 -7.68 12.85 1.96
N LYS A 25 -8.14 11.59 1.96
CA LYS A 25 -9.35 11.15 1.25
C LYS A 25 -10.64 11.40 2.04
N PRO A 26 -11.78 11.57 1.33
CA PRO A 26 -13.09 11.77 1.96
C PRO A 26 -13.39 10.67 2.99
N PRO A 27 -14.04 11.00 4.12
CA PRO A 27 -14.36 10.00 5.15
C PRO A 27 -15.16 8.80 4.62
N SER A 28 -16.06 9.02 3.66
CA SER A 28 -16.90 7.97 3.05
C SER A 28 -16.12 6.93 2.24
N THR A 29 -14.99 7.29 1.65
CA THR A 29 -14.19 6.40 0.79
C THR A 29 -12.84 6.02 1.42
N ARG A 30 -12.43 6.70 2.50
CA ARG A 30 -11.17 6.48 3.23
C ARG A 30 -10.93 5.01 3.60
N ALA A 31 -11.99 4.30 4.03
CA ALA A 31 -11.89 2.88 4.38
C ALA A 31 -11.48 2.01 3.18
N LYS A 32 -11.92 2.34 1.97
CA LYS A 32 -11.54 1.62 0.75
C LYS A 32 -10.06 1.84 0.42
N PHE A 33 -9.58 3.08 0.49
CA PHE A 33 -8.15 3.39 0.28
C PHE A 33 -7.28 2.68 1.33
N LEU A 34 -7.69 2.70 2.60
CA LEU A 34 -6.98 2.00 3.67
C LEU A 34 -6.90 0.50 3.40
N LEU A 35 -8.02 -0.11 3.02
CA LEU A 35 -8.09 -1.52 2.66
C LEU A 35 -7.17 -1.83 1.47
N PHE A 36 -7.28 -1.06 0.39
CA PHE A 36 -6.45 -1.21 -0.79
C PHE A 36 -4.95 -1.18 -0.45
N VAL A 37 -4.50 -0.18 0.31
CA VAL A 37 -3.10 -0.03 0.72
C VAL A 37 -2.67 -1.21 1.59
N ARG A 38 -3.43 -1.54 2.65
CA ARG A 38 -3.04 -2.63 3.57
C ARG A 38 -2.97 -3.97 2.84
N TYR A 39 -3.99 -4.28 2.04
CA TYR A 39 -4.06 -5.53 1.28
C TYR A 39 -2.82 -5.70 0.40
N ASN A 40 -2.52 -4.73 -0.47
CA ASN A 40 -1.42 -4.84 -1.42
C ASN A 40 -0.06 -4.99 -0.72
N PHE A 41 0.21 -4.20 0.33
CA PHE A 41 1.47 -4.33 1.07
C PHE A 41 1.59 -5.66 1.81
N HIS A 42 0.50 -6.16 2.41
CA HIS A 42 0.51 -7.47 3.07
C HIS A 42 0.68 -8.63 2.09
N GLN A 43 -0.03 -8.60 0.95
CA GLN A 43 0.10 -9.64 -0.07
C GLN A 43 1.50 -9.66 -0.68
N ASN A 44 2.07 -8.50 -1.01
CA ASN A 44 3.44 -8.43 -1.49
C ASN A 44 4.45 -8.94 -0.44
N ALA A 45 4.27 -8.58 0.83
CA ALA A 45 5.16 -9.05 1.90
C ALA A 45 5.05 -10.56 2.16
N ALA A 46 3.87 -11.17 1.94
CA ALA A 46 3.68 -12.61 2.09
C ALA A 46 4.22 -13.41 0.91
N ASN A 47 4.10 -12.87 -0.31
CA ASN A 47 4.37 -13.63 -1.54
C ASN A 47 5.75 -13.36 -2.15
N ILE A 48 6.46 -12.31 -1.72
CA ILE A 48 7.74 -11.92 -2.33
C ILE A 48 8.86 -12.08 -1.32
N SER A 49 9.85 -12.90 -1.69
CA SER A 49 11.04 -13.07 -0.88
C SER A 49 11.87 -11.78 -0.83
N PRO A 50 12.40 -11.38 0.34
CA PRO A 50 13.29 -10.22 0.46
C PRO A 50 14.55 -10.29 -0.42
N ARG A 51 14.90 -11.48 -0.95
CA ARG A 51 16.03 -11.69 -1.87
C ARG A 51 15.72 -11.27 -3.31
N GLN A 52 14.45 -11.13 -3.68
CA GLN A 52 14.02 -10.75 -5.03
C GLN A 52 14.06 -9.22 -5.23
N VAL A 53 15.24 -8.62 -5.08
CA VAL A 53 15.40 -7.16 -5.04
C VAL A 53 14.85 -6.48 -6.29
N GLY A 54 15.12 -7.00 -7.50
CA GLY A 54 14.62 -6.41 -8.75
C GLY A 54 13.08 -6.40 -8.87
N VAL A 55 12.40 -7.42 -8.33
CA VAL A 55 10.92 -7.46 -8.29
C VAL A 55 10.40 -6.40 -7.33
N ILE A 56 11.00 -6.28 -6.16
CA ILE A 56 10.58 -5.28 -5.18
C ILE A 56 10.85 -3.86 -5.70
N GLU A 57 11.96 -3.63 -6.40
CA GLU A 57 12.24 -2.33 -7.03
C GLU A 57 11.19 -1.97 -8.08
N HIS A 58 10.81 -2.94 -8.92
CA HIS A 58 9.72 -2.75 -9.88
C HIS A 58 8.42 -2.36 -9.16
N LEU A 59 8.02 -3.12 -8.13
CA LEU A 59 6.81 -2.84 -7.36
C LEU A 59 6.87 -1.51 -6.62
N MET A 60 8.04 -1.11 -6.13
CA MET A 60 8.24 0.19 -5.50
C MET A 60 8.07 1.33 -6.49
N ARG A 61 8.56 1.20 -7.73
CA ARG A 61 8.33 2.19 -8.79
C ARG A 61 6.85 2.29 -9.13
N GLN A 62 6.16 1.15 -9.29
CA GLN A 62 4.71 1.13 -9.54
C GLN A 62 3.93 1.77 -8.39
N GLY A 63 4.23 1.37 -7.14
CA GLY A 63 3.58 1.91 -5.95
C GLY A 63 3.79 3.41 -5.77
N ARG A 64 4.98 3.93 -6.07
CA ARG A 64 5.25 5.39 -6.04
C ARG A 64 4.35 6.14 -7.01
N LYS A 65 4.25 5.69 -8.26
CA LYS A 65 3.38 6.30 -9.28
C LYS A 65 1.91 6.24 -8.87
N GLN A 66 1.47 5.10 -8.33
CA GLN A 66 0.08 4.92 -7.89
C GLN A 66 -0.27 5.82 -6.70
N ILE A 67 0.63 5.96 -5.72
CA ILE A 67 0.42 6.84 -4.57
C ILE A 67 0.40 8.30 -5.02
N GLU A 68 1.29 8.71 -5.93
CA GLU A 68 1.31 10.06 -6.49
C GLU A 68 0.00 10.40 -7.20
N MET A 69 -0.51 9.51 -8.05
CA MET A 69 -1.84 9.65 -8.68
C MET A 69 -2.95 9.75 -7.63
N TYR A 70 -2.88 8.94 -6.57
CA TYR A 70 -3.83 9.01 -5.47
C TYR A 70 -3.58 10.19 -4.53
N GLU A 71 -2.50 10.95 -4.62
CA GLU A 71 -2.36 12.17 -3.82
C GLU A 71 -3.15 13.33 -4.43
N ASP A 72 -3.50 13.24 -5.72
CA ASP A 72 -4.34 14.22 -6.39
C ASP A 72 -5.70 14.40 -5.66
N PRO A 73 -6.07 15.63 -5.28
CA PRO A 73 -7.34 15.92 -4.60
C PRO A 73 -8.59 15.56 -5.42
N SER A 74 -8.50 15.49 -6.75
CA SER A 74 -9.60 15.09 -7.65
C SER A 74 -9.92 13.61 -7.56
N VAL A 75 -8.96 12.77 -7.14
CA VAL A 75 -9.19 11.33 -6.94
C VAL A 75 -9.86 11.10 -5.58
N LYS A 76 -11.18 10.95 -5.59
CA LYS A 76 -12.02 10.83 -4.38
C LYS A 76 -12.38 9.40 -3.98
N ASP A 77 -12.24 8.43 -4.87
CA ASP A 77 -12.61 7.04 -4.62
C ASP A 77 -11.61 6.06 -5.25
N CYS A 78 -11.60 4.82 -4.77
CA CYS A 78 -10.87 3.72 -5.38
C CYS A 78 -11.71 2.45 -5.40
N TRP A 79 -11.41 1.58 -6.36
CA TRP A 79 -12.04 0.26 -6.42
C TRP A 79 -11.37 -0.69 -5.41
N VAL A 80 -12.18 -1.53 -4.77
CA VAL A 80 -11.72 -2.62 -3.91
C VAL A 80 -12.45 -3.90 -4.31
N SER A 81 -11.68 -4.97 -4.51
CA SER A 81 -12.22 -6.26 -4.95
C SER A 81 -13.02 -6.96 -3.84
N LYS A 82 -13.81 -7.96 -4.23
CA LYS A 82 -14.50 -8.85 -3.27
C LYS A 82 -13.49 -9.56 -2.35
N GLU A 83 -12.40 -10.07 -2.94
CA GLU A 83 -11.29 -10.70 -2.22
C GLU A 83 -10.68 -9.77 -1.16
N MET A 84 -10.42 -8.50 -1.50
CA MET A 84 -9.92 -7.52 -0.53
C MET A 84 -10.87 -7.37 0.66
N LYS A 85 -12.19 -7.28 0.40
CA LYS A 85 -13.20 -7.15 1.45
C LYS A 85 -13.25 -8.39 2.34
N GLU A 86 -13.14 -9.58 1.74
CA GLU A 86 -13.10 -10.86 2.47
C GLU A 86 -11.84 -10.98 3.32
N TRP A 87 -10.68 -10.63 2.78
CA TRP A 87 -9.41 -10.56 3.51
C TRP A 87 -9.49 -9.65 4.74
N ASN A 88 -10.19 -8.52 4.64
CA ASN A 88 -10.36 -7.61 5.78
C ASN A 88 -11.27 -8.19 6.87
N LYS A 89 -12.32 -8.92 6.49
CA LYS A 89 -13.25 -9.56 7.43
C LYS A 89 -12.57 -10.66 8.25
N GLN A 90 -11.67 -11.43 7.64
CA GLN A 90 -10.95 -12.52 8.32
C GLN A 90 -9.94 -12.02 9.39
N ARG A 91 -9.64 -10.71 9.41
CA ARG A 91 -8.63 -10.10 10.30
C ARG A 91 -9.25 -9.23 11.40
N THR A 92 -10.57 -9.08 11.40
CA THR A 92 -11.34 -8.33 12.40
C THR A 92 -12.04 -9.31 13.32
#